data_AF-A0A1G1JY03-F1
#
_entry.id   AF-A0A1G1JY03-F1
#
_cell.length_a   1.000
_cell.length_b   1.000
_cell.length_c   1.000
_cell.angle_alpha   90.00
_cell.angle_beta   90.00
_cell.angle_gamma   90.00
#
_symmetry.space_group_name_H-M   'P 1'
#
loop_
_entity.id
_entity.type
_entity.pdbx_description
1 polymer ?
#
loop_
_entity_poly.entity_id
_entity_poly.type
_entity_poly.pdbx_seq_one_letter_code
_entity_poly.pdbx_strand_id
1 'polypeptide(L)' 'MSGKSINETKVDRFKRVASRRTQNVLDAMRKLGNCSNKGIYNYTDEEVMKIFHAIEQELKRVKILFTTKSKNNTFSL' A
#
# COMPACT_ATOMS: atom_id res chain seq x y z
N MET A 1 -8.19 -20.33 -5.26
CA MET A 1 -6.84 -20.65 -5.78
C MET A 1 -6.74 -20.05 -7.18
N SER A 2 -5.86 -19.08 -7.42
CA SER A 2 -5.55 -18.65 -8.80
C SER A 2 -4.14 -19.10 -9.09
N GLY A 3 -4.06 -20.34 -9.60
CA GLY A 3 -2.83 -21.00 -10.01
C GLY A 3 -2.07 -20.15 -11.02
N LYS A 4 -0.74 -20.18 -10.87
CA LYS A 4 0.22 -19.60 -11.81
C LYS A 4 -0.03 -20.21 -13.19
N SER A 5 -0.44 -19.42 -14.18
CA SER A 5 -0.45 -19.90 -15.57
C SER A 5 1.00 -20.06 -16.03
N ILE A 6 1.27 -21.15 -16.76
CA ILE A 6 2.62 -21.57 -17.13
C ILE A 6 3.30 -20.57 -18.10
N ASN A 7 2.54 -19.62 -18.69
CA ASN A 7 3.00 -18.61 -19.66
C ASN A 7 2.64 -17.15 -19.28
N GLU A 8 2.68 -16.77 -18.01
CA GLU A 8 2.38 -15.40 -17.59
C GLU A 8 3.52 -14.40 -17.95
N THR A 9 3.20 -13.31 -18.67
CA THR A 9 4.18 -12.25 -18.93
C THR A 9 4.48 -11.42 -17.68
N LYS A 10 5.59 -10.67 -17.66
CA LYS A 10 5.91 -9.75 -16.56
C LYS A 10 4.79 -8.70 -16.34
N VAL A 11 4.14 -8.27 -17.42
CA VAL A 11 3.03 -7.30 -17.38
C VAL A 11 1.78 -7.93 -16.75
N ASP A 12 1.43 -9.15 -17.16
CA ASP A 12 0.27 -9.86 -16.62
C ASP A 12 0.46 -10.19 -15.14
N ARG A 13 1.68 -10.61 -14.77
CA ARG A 13 2.06 -10.80 -13.38
C ARG A 13 1.91 -9.52 -12.58
N PHE A 14 2.41 -8.40 -13.10
CA PHE A 14 2.29 -7.13 -12.40
C PHE A 14 0.83 -6.76 -12.18
N LYS A 15 -0.01 -6.80 -13.24
CA LYS A 15 -1.44 -6.52 -13.14
C LYS A 15 -2.12 -7.41 -12.09
N ARG A 16 -1.94 -8.73 -12.17
CA ARG A 16 -2.57 -9.68 -11.23
C ARG A 16 -2.12 -9.45 -9.79
N VAL A 17 -0.81 -9.34 -9.56
CA VAL A 17 -0.25 -9.22 -8.21
C VAL A 17 -0.54 -7.84 -7.63
N ALA A 18 -0.36 -6.77 -8.40
CA ALA A 18 -0.64 -5.41 -7.95
C ALA A 18 -2.13 -5.24 -7.65
N SER A 19 -3.04 -5.65 -8.54
CA SER A 19 -4.49 -5.55 -8.29
C SER A 19 -4.91 -6.30 -7.03
N ARG A 20 -4.43 -7.54 -6.84
CA ARG A 20 -4.72 -8.31 -5.62
C ARG A 20 -4.19 -7.62 -4.37
N ARG A 21 -2.96 -7.09 -4.41
CA ARG A 21 -2.37 -6.38 -3.27
C ARG A 21 -3.09 -5.08 -2.97
N THR A 22 -3.48 -4.32 -3.99
CA THR A 22 -4.27 -3.10 -3.83
C THR A 22 -5.62 -3.40 -3.18
N GLN A 23 -6.32 -4.45 -3.64
CA GLN A 23 -7.59 -4.84 -3.03
C GLN A 23 -7.41 -5.20 -1.55
N ASN A 24 -6.38 -5.98 -1.20
CA ASN A 24 -6.09 -6.31 0.19
C ASN A 24 -5.85 -5.07 1.07
N VAL A 25 -5.14 -4.07 0.55
CA VAL A 25 -4.91 -2.80 1.26
C VAL A 25 -6.24 -2.07 1.46
N LEU A 26 -7.07 -1.95 0.42
CA LEU A 26 -8.38 -1.31 0.53
C LEU A 26 -9.29 -2.02 1.54
N ASP A 27 -9.30 -3.34 1.56
CA ASP A 27 -10.08 -4.12 2.52
C ASP A 27 -9.59 -3.95 3.95
N ALA A 28 -8.27 -3.87 4.15
CA ALA A 28 -7.68 -3.57 5.46
C ALA A 28 -8.05 -2.16 5.93
N MET A 29 -8.01 -1.16 5.04
CA MET A 29 -8.42 0.21 5.37
C MET A 29 -9.90 0.30 5.75
N ARG A 30 -10.78 -0.44 5.06
CA ARG A 30 -12.22 -0.51 5.43
C ARG A 30 -12.41 -1.12 6.82
N LYS A 31 -11.69 -2.22 7.12
CA LYS A 31 -11.73 -2.85 8.45
C LYS A 31 -11.23 -1.91 9.55
N LEU A 32 -10.14 -1.17 9.29
CA LEU A 32 -9.66 -0.13 10.20
C LEU A 32 -10.71 0.97 10.40
N GLY A 33 -11.40 1.38 9.33
CA GLY A 33 -12.50 2.35 9.40
C GLY A 33 -13.64 1.92 10.33
N ASN A 34 -13.92 0.62 10.42
CA ASN A 34 -14.94 0.10 11.36
C ASN A 34 -14.57 0.32 12.83
N CYS A 35 -13.29 0.51 13.15
CA CYS A 35 -12.84 0.85 14.50
C CYS A 35 -13.21 2.28 14.92
N SER A 36 -13.71 3.11 13.99
CA SER A 36 -14.19 4.48 14.30
C SER A 36 -15.47 4.53 15.13
N ASN A 37 -16.13 3.39 15.35
CA ASN A 37 -17.35 3.35 16.16
C ASN A 37 -17.01 3.52 17.65
N LYS A 38 -17.14 4.75 18.16
CA LYS A 38 -16.95 5.08 19.59
C LYS A 38 -17.95 4.42 20.54
N GLY A 39 -19.04 3.84 20.03
CA GLY A 39 -19.98 3.05 20.84
C GLY A 39 -19.46 1.64 21.17
N ILE A 40 -18.46 1.16 20.43
CA ILE A 40 -17.83 -0.16 20.65
C ILE A 40 -16.41 0.02 21.19
N TYR A 41 -15.70 1.04 20.73
CA TYR A 41 -14.30 1.28 21.05
C TYR A 41 -14.12 2.59 21.79
N ASN A 42 -13.21 2.61 22.75
CA ASN A 42 -12.71 3.85 23.35
C ASN A 42 -11.30 4.12 22.84
N TYR A 43 -11.07 5.31 22.33
CA TYR A 43 -9.78 5.74 21.82
C TYR A 43 -9.66 7.26 21.91
N THR A 44 -8.42 7.72 22.00
CA THR A 44 -8.04 9.12 21.99
C THR A 44 -7.72 9.59 20.58
N ASP A 45 -7.78 10.89 20.36
CA ASP A 45 -7.37 11.48 19.08
C ASP A 45 -5.87 11.26 18.82
N GLU A 46 -5.05 11.18 19.89
CA GLU A 46 -3.62 10.87 19.79
C GLU A 46 -3.35 9.46 19.25
N GLU A 47 -4.12 8.46 19.71
CA GLU A 47 -4.01 7.10 19.20
C GLU A 47 -4.42 7.02 17.72
N VAL A 48 -5.48 7.72 17.33
CA VAL A 48 -5.90 7.82 15.92
C VAL A 48 -4.82 8.48 15.08
N MET A 49 -4.22 9.58 15.55
CA MET A 49 -3.11 10.25 14.86
C MET A 49 -1.91 9.32 14.67
N LYS A 50 -1.52 8.56 15.70
CA LYS A 50 -0.41 7.59 15.63
C LYS A 50 -0.67 6.52 14.56
N ILE A 51 -1.89 5.99 14.47
CA ILE A 51 -2.29 5.01 13.46
C ILE A 51 -2.11 5.59 12.05
N PHE A 52 -2.69 6.76 11.77
CA PHE A 52 -2.64 7.33 10.42
C PHE A 52 -1.24 7.82 10.06
N HIS A 53 -0.48 8.37 11.00
CA HIS A 53 0.91 8.75 10.76
C HIS A 53 1.75 7.55 10.28
N ALA A 54 1.62 6.39 10.93
CA ALA A 54 2.34 5.19 10.52
C ALA A 54 1.96 4.73 9.09
N ILE A 55 0.66 4.76 8.76
CA ILE A 55 0.16 4.41 7.43
C ILE A 55 0.68 5.39 6.37
N GLU A 56 0.67 6.69 6.65
CA GLU A 56 1.14 7.72 5.74
C GLU A 56 2.64 7.62 5.45
N GLN A 57 3.47 7.35 6.47
CA GLN A 57 4.91 7.15 6.28
C GLN A 57 5.18 5.96 5.35
N GLU A 58 4.50 4.84 5.57
CA GLU A 58 4.67 3.65 4.73
C GLU A 58 4.15 3.89 3.32
N LEU A 59 3.00 4.57 3.16
CA LEU A 59 2.46 4.94 1.85
C LEU A 59 3.44 5.84 1.08
N LYS A 60 4.04 6.84 1.75
CA LYS A 60 5.06 7.70 1.17
C LYS A 60 6.28 6.90 0.74
N ARG A 61 6.79 6.02 1.61
CA ARG A 61 7.94 5.15 1.32
C ARG A 61 7.69 4.26 0.10
N VAL A 62 6.51 3.63 0.01
CA VAL A 62 6.14 2.76 -1.12
C VAL A 62 5.99 3.57 -2.41
N LYS A 63 5.36 4.75 -2.38
CA LYS A 63 5.24 5.64 -3.56
C LYS A 63 6.61 5.99 -4.14
N ILE A 64 7.61 6.26 -3.29
CA ILE A 64 8.98 6.57 -3.71
C ILE A 64 9.59 5.44 -4.55
N LEU A 65 9.34 4.17 -4.20
CA LEU A 65 9.88 3.01 -4.94
C LEU A 65 9.40 2.98 -6.42
N PHE A 66 8.24 3.57 -6.72
CA PHE A 66 7.72 3.67 -8.08
C PHE A 66 8.25 4.90 -8.83
N THR A 67 8.74 5.93 -8.13
CA THR A 67 9.24 7.17 -8.73
C THR A 67 10.76 7.20 -8.89
N THR A 68 11.52 6.40 -8.14
CA THR A 68 13.00 6.39 -8.19
C THR A 68 13.62 5.78 -9.46
N LYS A 69 12.85 5.51 -10.53
CA LYS A 69 13.41 5.20 -11.86
C LYS A 69 13.69 6.47 -12.67
N SER A 70 14.63 7.30 -12.22
CA SER A 70 15.46 8.17 -13.08
C SER A 70 16.44 8.97 -12.22
N LYS A 71 17.56 8.35 -11.84
CA LYS A 71 18.83 9.06 -11.65
C LYS A 71 19.92 8.15 -12.20
N ASN A 72 20.04 8.14 -13.54
CA ASN A 72 21.35 7.92 -14.12
C ASN A 72 22.18 9.13 -13.66
N ASN A 73 22.93 8.97 -12.57
CA ASN A 73 24.01 9.89 -12.23
C ASN A 73 25.12 9.69 -13.27
N THR A 74 24.86 10.08 -14.52
CA THR A 74 25.93 10.32 -15.47
C THR A 74 26.39 11.76 -15.20
N PHE A 75 27.49 11.88 -14.47
CA PHE A 75 28.24 13.12 -14.42
C PHE A 75 28.74 13.42 -15.84
N SER A 76 28.41 14.58 -16.39
CA SER A 76 29.03 15.13 -17.59
C SER A 76 29.84 16.36 -17.17
N LEU A 77 31.07 16.44 -17.68
CA LEU A 77 31.90 17.65 -17.63
C LEU A 77 31.20 18.80 -18.38
#